data_AF-A0A370H6U7-F1
#
_entry.id   AF-A0A370H6U7-F1
#
_cell.length_a   1.000
_cell.length_b   1.000
_cell.length_c   1.000
_cell.angle_alpha   90.00
_cell.angle_beta   90.00
_cell.angle_gamma   90.00
#
_symmetry.space_group_name_H-M   'P 1'
#
loop_
_entity.id
_entity.type
_entity.pdbx_description
1 polymer ?
#
loop_
_entity_poly.entity_id
_entity_poly.type
_entity_poly.pdbx_seq_one_letter_code
_entity_poly.pdbx_strand_id
1 'polypeptide(L)'
;MKVVTVAGELRPGADRLGGGRGRSMGRDGAALVQHDLVIDGVPASVVIERPEADRPARAWRCRIRIARGIGRLEQSQVVGTSANSVLEQALDLVAARVGLSVAEVIGGASVGSDLPMSRRAERGPDSPARTAERPA
;
A
#
# COMPACT_ATOMS: atom_id res chain seq x y z
N MET A 1 -16.04 -52.75 5.08
CA MET A 1 -15.20 -51.53 5.18
C MET A 1 -15.99 -50.38 4.57
N LYS A 2 -16.24 -49.32 5.35
CA LYS A 2 -16.98 -48.10 4.95
C LYS A 2 -15.97 -47.00 4.62
N VAL A 3 -16.27 -46.15 3.63
CA VAL A 3 -16.08 -44.67 3.53
C VAL A 3 -16.27 -44.34 2.01
N VAL A 4 -17.46 -43.94 1.57
CA VAL A 4 -18.08 -42.58 1.54
C VAL A 4 -17.62 -41.75 0.33
N THR A 5 -18.55 -41.59 -0.62
CA THR A 5 -18.55 -40.60 -1.70
C THR A 5 -18.90 -39.23 -1.13
N VAL A 6 -18.13 -38.19 -1.48
CA VAL A 6 -18.53 -36.80 -1.30
C VAL A 6 -18.41 -36.08 -2.64
N ALA A 7 -19.56 -35.89 -3.29
CA ALA A 7 -19.79 -34.77 -4.20
C ALA A 7 -20.33 -33.62 -3.35
N GLY A 8 -19.72 -32.45 -3.44
CA GLY A 8 -20.15 -31.25 -2.71
C GLY A 8 -19.63 -30.01 -3.41
N GLU A 9 -20.57 -29.23 -3.92
CA GLU A 9 -20.41 -28.07 -4.80
C GLU A 9 -19.57 -26.92 -4.24
N LEU A 10 -19.11 -26.10 -5.19
CA LEU A 10 -18.72 -24.71 -5.02
C LEU A 10 -19.64 -23.96 -4.03
N ARG A 11 -19.03 -23.21 -3.11
CA ARG A 11 -19.63 -22.04 -2.48
C ARG A 11 -18.68 -20.85 -2.56
N PRO A 12 -18.93 -19.88 -3.44
CA PRO A 12 -18.44 -18.52 -3.26
C PRO A 12 -19.45 -17.74 -2.41
N GLY A 13 -19.02 -17.23 -1.26
CA GLY A 13 -19.79 -16.26 -0.48
C GLY A 13 -19.88 -16.59 1.01
N ALA A 14 -19.03 -15.92 1.79
CA ALA A 14 -19.37 -15.55 3.17
C ALA A 14 -19.02 -14.07 3.34
N ASP A 15 -20.08 -13.28 3.33
CA ASP A 15 -20.17 -11.85 3.61
C ASP A 15 -19.71 -11.55 5.06
N ARG A 16 -18.96 -10.47 5.19
CA ARG A 16 -18.90 -9.52 6.32
C ARG A 16 -19.21 -10.04 7.74
N LEU A 17 -18.16 -10.06 8.58
CA LEU A 17 -18.26 -9.65 9.99
C LEU A 17 -16.99 -8.92 10.44
N GLY A 18 -17.15 -7.71 10.96
CA GLY A 18 -16.17 -7.09 11.86
C GLY A 18 -15.51 -5.82 11.37
N GLY A 19 -16.25 -4.71 11.33
CA GLY A 19 -15.68 -3.36 11.39
C GLY A 19 -14.93 -3.16 12.71
N GLY A 20 -13.69 -3.64 12.77
CA GLY A 20 -12.75 -3.41 13.85
C GLY A 20 -11.80 -2.29 13.44
N ARG A 21 -11.95 -1.13 14.06
CA ARG A 21 -11.07 0.03 13.94
C ARG A 21 -9.59 -0.42 13.89
N GLY A 22 -9.00 -0.43 12.70
CA GLY A 22 -7.55 -0.45 12.51
C GLY A 22 -7.01 0.86 13.07
N ARG A 23 -6.78 0.89 14.38
CA ARG A 23 -6.20 2.03 15.08
C ARG A 23 -4.84 2.29 14.45
N SER A 24 -4.78 3.31 13.61
CA SER A 24 -3.63 4.20 13.41
C SER A 24 -2.28 3.47 13.50
N MET A 25 -1.96 2.64 12.51
CA MET A 25 -0.56 2.30 12.25
C MET A 25 0.11 3.58 11.79
N GLY A 26 0.75 4.26 12.74
CA GLY A 26 1.20 5.64 12.63
C GLY A 26 2.11 5.94 11.44
N ARG A 27 1.96 7.21 11.03
CA ARG A 27 2.69 8.01 10.05
C ARG A 27 2.50 7.53 8.61
N ASP A 28 1.56 8.21 7.94
CA ASP A 28 1.26 8.13 6.51
C ASP A 28 2.49 8.38 5.61
N GLY A 29 3.34 7.38 5.45
CA GLY A 29 3.83 7.08 4.11
C GLY A 29 2.63 6.51 3.38
N ALA A 30 2.08 7.23 2.40
CA ALA A 30 0.83 6.85 1.73
C ALA A 30 0.91 5.39 1.29
N ALA A 31 0.19 4.49 1.96
CA ALA A 31 0.26 3.06 1.71
C ALA A 31 -0.07 2.81 0.22
N LEU A 32 0.81 2.09 -0.46
CA LEU A 32 0.59 1.72 -1.85
C LEU A 32 -0.25 0.45 -1.93
N VAL A 33 0.00 -0.51 -1.06
CA VAL A 33 -0.72 -1.79 -0.99
C VAL A 33 -1.09 -2.04 0.46
N GLN A 34 -2.36 -2.30 0.72
CA GLN A 34 -2.84 -2.79 2.01
C GLN A 34 -3.71 -4.02 1.81
N HIS A 35 -3.37 -5.12 2.48
CA HIS A 35 -4.13 -6.36 2.42
C HIS A 35 -4.32 -6.93 3.82
N ASP A 36 -5.59 -7.08 4.22
CA ASP A 36 -5.97 -7.81 5.42
C ASP A 36 -6.39 -9.23 5.03
N LEU A 37 -5.75 -10.22 5.64
CA LEU A 37 -5.91 -11.64 5.31
C LEU A 37 -5.76 -12.53 6.54
N VAL A 38 -5.91 -13.84 6.36
CA VAL A 38 -5.67 -14.84 7.40
C VAL A 38 -4.51 -15.73 6.96
N ILE A 39 -3.47 -15.83 7.78
CA ILE A 39 -2.28 -16.66 7.55
C ILE A 39 -2.30 -17.74 8.63
N ASP A 40 -2.38 -19.02 8.23
CA ASP A 40 -2.42 -20.17 9.16
C ASP A 40 -3.51 -20.04 10.26
N GLY A 41 -4.67 -19.49 9.92
CA GLY A 41 -5.77 -19.25 10.87
C GLY A 41 -5.59 -18.02 11.76
N VAL A 42 -4.49 -17.27 11.60
CA VAL A 42 -4.20 -16.04 12.36
C VAL A 42 -4.51 -14.81 11.49
N PRO A 43 -5.32 -13.85 11.97
CA PRO A 43 -5.56 -12.61 11.24
C PRO A 43 -4.24 -11.84 11.09
N ALA A 44 -3.99 -11.38 9.86
CA ALA A 44 -2.79 -10.64 9.50
C ALA A 44 -3.13 -9.42 8.63
N SER A 45 -2.33 -8.37 8.79
CA SER A 45 -2.42 -7.17 7.97
C SER A 45 -1.07 -6.90 7.35
N VAL A 46 -1.04 -6.73 6.04
CA VAL A 46 0.15 -6.42 5.24
C VAL A 46 0.01 -5.02 4.68
N VAL A 47 1.03 -4.20 4.88
CA VAL A 47 1.14 -2.86 4.33
C VAL A 47 2.46 -2.72 3.61
N ILE A 48 2.41 -2.29 2.35
CA ILE A 48 3.56 -1.86 1.56
C ILE A 48 3.43 -0.36 1.33
N GLU A 49 4.38 0.40 1.84
CA GLU A 49 4.45 1.85 1.67
C GLU A 49 4.95 2.20 0.26
N ARG A 50 4.55 3.37 -0.27
CA ARG A 50 5.08 3.88 -1.53
C ARG A 50 6.61 3.95 -1.50
N PRO A 51 7.30 3.58 -2.59
CA PRO A 51 8.73 3.82 -2.71
C PRO A 51 9.08 5.29 -2.50
N GLU A 52 9.94 5.57 -1.51
CA GLU A 52 10.43 6.91 -1.21
C GLU A 52 11.87 7.07 -1.72
N ALA A 53 12.16 8.22 -2.32
CA ALA A 53 13.51 8.56 -2.74
C ALA A 53 14.35 9.04 -1.55
N ASP A 54 15.39 8.28 -1.22
CA ASP A 54 16.44 8.64 -0.28
C ASP A 54 17.50 9.49 -0.99
N ARG A 55 17.26 10.81 -0.99
CA ARG A 55 18.15 11.80 -1.64
C ARG A 55 19.60 11.75 -1.16
N PRO A 56 19.91 11.65 0.15
CA PRO A 56 21.30 11.56 0.59
C PRO A 56 21.98 10.25 0.16
N ALA A 57 21.25 9.14 0.08
CA ALA A 57 21.80 7.86 -0.37
C ALA A 57 21.73 7.62 -1.89
N ARG A 58 21.10 8.54 -2.67
CA ARG A 58 20.77 8.35 -4.09
C ARG A 58 20.08 6.99 -4.36
N ALA A 59 19.21 6.59 -3.44
CA ALA A 59 18.56 5.29 -3.47
C ALA A 59 17.04 5.44 -3.34
N TRP A 60 16.32 4.37 -3.62
CA TRP A 60 14.90 4.22 -3.35
C TRP A 60 14.71 3.26 -2.20
N ARG A 61 13.66 3.49 -1.41
CA ARG A 61 13.34 2.71 -0.24
C ARG A 61 11.86 2.35 -0.25
N CYS A 62 11.54 1.09 -0.01
CA CYS A 62 10.18 0.64 0.25
C CYS A 62 10.13 0.00 1.64
N ARG A 63 9.11 0.34 2.44
CA ARG A 63 8.88 -0.22 3.77
C ARG A 63 7.69 -1.16 3.74
N ILE A 64 7.83 -2.26 4.46
CA ILE A 64 6.85 -3.33 4.54
C ILE A 64 6.54 -3.55 6.01
N ARG A 65 5.26 -3.64 6.34
CA ARG A 65 4.78 -3.91 7.70
C ARG A 65 3.81 -5.08 7.63
N ILE A 66 4.07 -6.11 8.42
CA ILE A 66 3.21 -7.29 8.54
C ILE A 66 2.86 -7.43 10.02
N ALA A 67 1.59 -7.19 10.36
CA ALA A 67 1.06 -7.46 11.68
C ALA A 67 0.38 -8.82 11.68
N ARG A 68 0.72 -9.71 12.62
CA ARG A 68 0.08 -11.02 12.81
C ARG A 68 -0.47 -11.16 14.22
N GLY A 69 -1.75 -11.53 14.32
CA GLY A 69 -2.44 -11.73 15.58
C GLY A 69 -2.41 -10.50 16.48
N ILE A 70 -2.29 -10.72 17.79
CA ILE A 70 -2.41 -9.69 18.83
C ILE A 70 -1.09 -9.01 19.24
N GLY A 71 0.00 -9.14 18.47
CA GLY A 71 1.21 -8.41 18.87
C GLY A 71 2.49 -8.59 18.05
N ARG A 72 2.53 -9.47 17.05
CA ARG A 72 3.75 -9.60 16.23
C ARG A 72 3.70 -8.62 15.07
N LEU A 73 4.44 -7.52 15.18
CA LEU A 73 4.69 -6.61 14.08
C LEU A 73 6.07 -6.89 13.48
N GLU A 74 6.09 -7.30 12.22
CA GLU A 74 7.30 -7.51 11.45
C GLU A 74 7.46 -6.32 10.51
N GLN A 75 8.60 -5.65 10.60
CA GLN A 75 8.94 -4.57 9.70
C GLN A 75 10.11 -5.01 8.83
N SER A 76 10.02 -4.73 7.54
CA SER A 76 11.08 -4.98 6.57
C SER A 76 11.28 -3.75 5.70
N GLN A 77 12.49 -3.59 5.18
CA GLN A 77 12.84 -2.49 4.31
C GLN A 77 13.63 -3.03 3.13
N VAL A 78 13.23 -2.61 1.93
CA VAL A 78 13.92 -2.88 0.68
C VAL A 78 14.55 -1.58 0.19
N VAL A 79 15.80 -1.63 -0.27
CA VAL A 79 16.54 -0.49 -0.81
C VAL A 79 17.13 -0.86 -2.16
N GLY A 80 17.03 0.04 -3.14
CA GLY A 80 17.46 -0.21 -4.51
C GLY A 80 17.68 1.05 -5.31
N THR A 81 17.99 0.90 -6.60
CA THR A 81 18.37 2.00 -7.50
C THR A 81 17.19 2.66 -8.20
N SER A 82 16.01 2.03 -8.21
CA SER A 82 14.80 2.56 -8.83
C SER A 82 13.55 2.25 -8.00
N ALA A 83 12.52 3.10 -8.13
CA ALA A 83 11.24 2.93 -7.46
C ALA A 83 10.55 1.60 -7.82
N ASN A 84 10.59 1.25 -9.11
CA ASN A 84 9.94 0.03 -9.60
C ASN A 84 10.63 -1.22 -9.06
N SER A 85 11.97 -1.26 -9.10
CA SER A 85 12.73 -2.42 -8.63
C SER A 85 12.54 -2.67 -7.13
N VAL A 86 12.49 -1.61 -6.30
CA VAL A 86 12.23 -1.80 -4.86
C VAL A 86 10.80 -2.23 -4.56
N LEU A 87 9.84 -1.84 -5.40
CA LEU A 87 8.45 -2.26 -5.26
C LEU A 87 8.27 -3.74 -5.64
N GLU A 88 8.83 -4.17 -6.77
CA GLU A 88 8.82 -5.58 -7.19
C GLU A 88 9.46 -6.47 -6.12
N GLN A 89 10.65 -6.09 -5.64
CA GLN A 89 11.32 -6.80 -4.55
C GLN A 89 10.52 -6.79 -3.24
N ALA A 90 9.80 -5.71 -2.95
CA ALA A 90 8.94 -5.66 -1.77
C ALA A 90 7.74 -6.60 -1.88
N LEU A 91 7.13 -6.68 -3.07
CA LEU A 91 6.03 -7.61 -3.36
C LEU A 91 6.50 -9.07 -3.26
N ASP A 92 7.65 -9.39 -3.84
CA ASP A 92 8.24 -10.73 -3.75
C ASP A 92 8.55 -11.11 -2.30
N LEU A 93 9.11 -10.18 -1.51
CA LEU A 93 9.40 -10.41 -0.10
C LEU A 93 8.12 -10.69 0.69
N VAL A 94 7.06 -9.90 0.44
CA VAL A 94 5.76 -10.10 1.09
C VAL A 94 5.20 -11.47 0.70
N ALA A 95 5.12 -11.77 -0.59
CA ALA A 95 4.61 -13.03 -1.14
C ALA A 95 5.30 -14.24 -0.49
N ALA A 96 6.63 -14.24 -0.47
CA ALA A 96 7.42 -15.29 0.18
C ALA A 96 7.14 -15.41 1.68
N ARG A 97 6.86 -14.29 2.36
CA ARG A 97 6.66 -14.27 3.81
C ARG A 97 5.25 -14.66 4.24
N VAL A 98 4.25 -14.36 3.44
CA VAL A 98 2.85 -14.74 3.70
C VAL A 98 2.46 -16.08 3.08
N GLY A 99 3.29 -16.63 2.19
CA GLY A 99 3.04 -17.91 1.52
C GLY A 99 2.01 -17.79 0.39
N LEU A 100 1.88 -16.61 -0.22
CA LEU A 100 0.98 -16.32 -1.34
C LEU A 100 1.77 -15.96 -2.59
N SER A 101 1.14 -16.06 -3.76
CA SER A 101 1.69 -15.46 -4.97
C SER A 101 1.53 -13.93 -4.96
N VAL A 102 2.36 -13.23 -5.75
CA VAL A 102 2.25 -11.77 -5.93
C VAL A 102 0.86 -11.37 -6.45
N ALA A 103 0.28 -12.17 -7.34
CA ALA A 103 -1.06 -11.93 -7.88
C ALA A 103 -2.14 -11.99 -6.81
N GLU A 104 -2.04 -12.91 -5.85
CA GLU A 104 -2.96 -13.01 -4.71
C GLU A 104 -2.76 -11.85 -3.73
N VAL A 105 -1.51 -11.46 -3.46
CA VAL A 105 -1.20 -10.32 -2.60
C VAL A 105 -1.83 -9.04 -3.15
N ILE A 106 -1.73 -8.80 -4.46
CA ILE A 106 -2.29 -7.60 -5.10
C ILE A 106 -3.81 -7.74 -5.29
N GLY A 107 -4.28 -8.92 -5.69
CA GLY A 107 -5.69 -9.16 -6.01
C GLY A 107 -6.64 -8.99 -4.81
N GLY A 108 -6.15 -9.24 -3.59
CA GLY A 108 -6.88 -8.99 -2.35
C GLY A 108 -6.60 -7.63 -1.71
N ALA A 109 -5.67 -6.84 -2.26
CA ALA A 109 -5.23 -5.59 -1.66
C ALA A 109 -6.04 -4.38 -2.12
N SER A 110 -6.21 -3.44 -1.19
CA SER A 110 -6.49 -2.04 -1.55
C SER A 110 -5.19 -1.41 -2.05
N VAL A 111 -5.15 -1.07 -3.34
CA VAL A 111 -4.03 -0.34 -3.95
C VAL A 111 -4.33 1.15 -3.93
N GLY A 112 -3.47 1.94 -3.27
CA GLY A 112 -3.60 3.38 -3.22
C GLY A 112 -3.47 3.98 -4.61
N SER A 113 -4.57 4.46 -5.19
CA SER A 113 -4.54 5.14 -6.49
C SER A 113 -3.73 6.43 -6.39
N ASP A 114 -2.90 6.69 -7.39
CA ASP A 114 -2.19 7.95 -7.49
C ASP A 114 -3.20 9.08 -7.69
N LEU A 115 -3.22 10.05 -6.77
CA LEU A 115 -3.91 11.31 -6.95
C LEU A 115 -3.03 12.43 -6.40
N PRO A 116 -2.96 13.56 -7.11
CA PRO A 116 -2.50 13.72 -8.47
C PRO A 116 -1.12 14.40 -8.48
N MET A 117 -0.52 14.46 -9.66
CA MET A 117 0.52 15.43 -10.03
C MET A 117 0.39 16.73 -9.23
N SER A 118 1.49 17.16 -8.61
CA SER A 118 1.72 18.60 -8.42
C SER A 118 1.81 19.23 -9.81
N ARG A 119 0.65 19.49 -10.43
CA ARG A 119 0.47 20.58 -11.39
C ARG A 119 0.78 21.83 -10.58
N ARG A 120 2.08 22.15 -10.47
CA ARG A 120 2.56 23.38 -9.90
C ARG A 120 1.96 24.44 -10.80
N ALA A 121 0.88 25.02 -10.31
CA ALA A 121 0.04 25.95 -11.01
C ALA A 121 0.92 26.94 -11.76
N GLU A 122 0.65 27.05 -13.05
CA GLU A 122 0.97 28.20 -13.86
C GLU A 122 0.62 29.44 -13.04
N ARG A 123 1.66 30.07 -12.48
CA ARG A 123 1.54 31.41 -11.94
C ARG A 123 1.47 32.30 -13.18
N GLY A 124 0.27 32.42 -13.74
CA GLY A 124 -0.04 33.47 -14.69
C GLY A 124 0.45 34.80 -14.12
N PRO A 125 1.13 35.65 -14.91
CA PRO A 125 1.45 36.99 -14.47
C PRO A 125 0.13 37.78 -14.37
N ASP A 126 -0.51 37.67 -13.20
CA ASP A 126 -1.62 38.54 -12.84
C ASP A 126 -1.06 39.96 -12.75
N SER A 127 -1.62 40.81 -13.61
CA SER A 127 -1.24 42.20 -13.78
C SER A 127 -1.69 43.00 -12.55
N PRO A 128 -0.83 43.83 -11.95
CA PRO A 128 -1.33 44.91 -11.11
C PRO A 128 -1.70 46.09 -12.01
N ALA A 129 -3.01 46.29 -12.18
CA ALA A 129 -3.56 47.59 -12.55
C ALA A 129 -3.09 48.65 -11.52
N ARG A 130 -2.56 49.77 -11.99
CA ARG A 130 -2.63 51.06 -11.27
C ARG A 130 -2.48 52.23 -12.24
N THR A 131 -3.63 52.79 -12.57
CA THR A 131 -3.88 54.18 -12.91
C THR A 131 -2.95 55.12 -12.14
N ALA A 132 -2.23 55.97 -12.87
CA ALA A 132 -1.67 57.21 -12.35
C ALA A 132 -2.02 58.32 -13.35
N GLU A 133 -3.13 59.00 -13.10
CA GLU A 133 -3.38 60.34 -13.63
C GLU A 133 -2.22 61.25 -13.20
N ARG A 134 -1.57 61.89 -14.16
CA ARG A 134 -0.63 63.01 -13.92
C ARG A 134 -1.39 64.31 -14.16
N PRO A 135 -1.30 65.31 -13.25
CA PRO A 135 -1.73 66.66 -13.55
C PRO A 135 -0.64 67.39 -14.35
N ALA A 136 -1.06 68.25 -15.27
CA ALA A 136 -0.28 69.35 -15.82
C ALA A 136 -1.21 70.56 -15.96
#